data_AF-B6ACP5-F1
#
_entry.id   AF-B6ACP5-F1
#
_cell.length_a   1.000
_cell.length_b   1.000
_cell.length_c   1.000
_cell.angle_alpha   90.00
_cell.angle_beta   90.00
_cell.angle_gamma   90.00
#
_symmetry.space_group_name_H-M   'P 1'
#
loop_
_entity.id
_entity.type
_entity.pdbx_description
1 polymer ?
#
loop_
_entity_poly.entity_id
_entity_poly.type
_entity_poly.pdbx_seq_one_letter_code
_entity_poly.pdbx_strand_id
1 'polypeptide(L)'
;MARSKTTSRRHGKHPAKSPAIPLGGSSTQRKYRRRPGTVALREIRRYQASTELLIPKLPFARIVRETTLKFVPHGEVWRWTAEALQAMQCAAEAFLQGLFEDAYLCTLHSKRVTLLPRDMRLARQLRGRYGDFI
;
A
#
# COMPACT_ATOMS: atom_id res chain seq x y z
N MET A 1 56.90 40.95 -29.97
CA MET A 1 56.20 42.24 -30.16
C MET A 1 54.98 41.95 -31.04
N ALA A 2 53.77 41.91 -30.49
CA ALA A 2 52.78 43.03 -30.39
C ALA A 2 51.80 43.00 -31.58
N ARG A 3 50.49 43.29 -31.52
CA ARG A 3 49.43 43.38 -30.50
C ARG A 3 48.13 43.68 -31.30
N SER A 4 47.02 42.98 -31.01
CA SER A 4 45.58 43.36 -31.05
C SER A 4 44.92 44.26 -32.15
N LYS A 5 43.75 43.77 -32.64
CA LYS A 5 42.37 44.37 -32.77
C LYS A 5 42.21 45.75 -33.48
N THR A 6 41.19 46.08 -34.30
CA THR A 6 39.71 46.12 -34.06
C THR A 6 38.93 46.61 -35.33
N THR A 7 37.76 46.00 -35.60
CA THR A 7 36.41 46.54 -35.99
C THR A 7 36.14 47.60 -37.09
N SER A 8 35.10 47.38 -37.94
CA SER A 8 33.91 48.27 -38.19
C SER A 8 33.08 47.82 -39.45
N ARG A 9 31.85 47.24 -39.32
CA ARG A 9 30.47 47.80 -39.55
C ARG A 9 30.03 47.83 -41.05
N ARG A 10 28.88 47.28 -41.53
CA ARG A 10 27.45 47.57 -41.22
C ARG A 10 26.43 46.63 -41.93
N HIS A 11 25.37 46.27 -41.20
CA HIS A 11 23.92 46.25 -41.52
C HIS A 11 23.37 45.55 -42.78
N GLY A 12 22.77 44.37 -42.59
CA GLY A 12 21.68 43.83 -43.40
C GLY A 12 20.38 43.77 -42.59
N LYS A 13 19.31 44.39 -43.10
CA LYS A 13 17.95 44.44 -42.51
C LYS A 13 17.25 43.07 -42.62
N HIS A 14 16.72 42.55 -41.52
CA HIS A 14 15.66 41.52 -41.53
C HIS A 14 14.38 42.08 -40.90
N PRO A 15 13.19 41.74 -41.42
CA PRO A 15 11.93 42.37 -41.01
C PRO A 15 11.50 41.88 -39.61
N ALA A 16 10.91 42.81 -38.86
CA ALA A 16 10.36 42.57 -37.53
C ALA A 16 9.22 41.53 -37.57
N LYS A 17 9.34 40.47 -36.79
CA LYS A 17 8.20 39.62 -36.40
C LYS A 17 7.58 40.23 -35.14
N SER A 18 6.32 40.67 -35.25
CA SER A 18 5.49 41.10 -34.13
C SER A 18 5.42 40.00 -33.04
N PRO A 19 5.32 40.34 -31.75
CA PRO A 19 5.14 39.35 -30.71
C PRO A 19 3.70 38.83 -30.81
N ALA A 20 3.53 37.57 -31.20
CA ALA A 20 2.25 36.90 -31.05
C ALA A 20 1.98 36.72 -29.54
N ILE A 21 0.93 37.35 -29.06
CA ILE A 21 0.35 37.08 -27.74
C ILE A 21 -0.09 35.61 -27.76
N PRO A 22 0.41 34.72 -26.88
CA PRO A 22 -0.16 33.39 -26.77
C PRO A 22 -1.52 33.51 -26.08
N LEU A 23 -2.57 33.59 -26.88
CA LEU A 23 -3.95 33.38 -26.42
C LEU A 23 -4.05 31.95 -25.88
N GLY A 24 -4.26 31.84 -24.57
CA GLY A 24 -5.19 30.90 -23.97
C GLY A 24 -5.08 29.43 -24.39
N GLY A 25 -3.88 28.84 -24.32
CA GLY A 25 -3.77 27.38 -24.29
C GLY A 25 -4.09 26.89 -22.88
N SER A 26 -5.34 26.45 -22.62
CA SER A 26 -5.65 25.69 -21.42
C SER A 26 -4.92 24.34 -21.52
N SER A 27 -3.66 24.33 -21.07
CA SER A 27 -2.94 23.09 -20.85
C SER A 27 -3.70 22.33 -19.77
N THR A 28 -4.56 21.40 -20.19
CA THR A 28 -5.11 20.39 -19.29
C THR A 28 -3.92 19.60 -18.77
N GLN A 29 -3.41 20.03 -17.61
CA GLN A 29 -2.29 19.40 -16.93
C GLN A 29 -2.62 17.91 -16.80
N ARG A 30 -1.86 17.07 -17.50
CA ARG A 30 -2.03 15.62 -17.44
C ARG A 30 -1.97 15.21 -15.97
N LYS A 31 -3.04 14.60 -15.46
CA LYS A 31 -3.07 14.09 -14.08
C LYS A 31 -1.86 13.17 -13.88
N TYR A 32 -0.96 13.56 -12.98
CA TYR A 32 0.25 12.79 -12.70
C TYR A 32 -0.11 11.41 -12.14
N ARG A 33 0.32 10.35 -12.83
CA ARG A 33 0.14 8.96 -12.37
C ARG A 33 1.42 8.48 -11.71
N ARG A 34 1.31 8.02 -10.45
CA ARG A 34 2.41 7.37 -9.72
C ARG A 34 2.85 6.11 -10.45
N ARG A 35 4.14 5.77 -10.36
CA ARG A 35 4.65 4.50 -10.91
C ARG A 35 4.06 3.32 -10.11
N PRO A 36 3.80 2.17 -10.76
CA PRO A 36 3.43 0.95 -10.05
C PRO A 36 4.42 0.66 -8.91
N GLY A 37 3.91 0.20 -7.76
CA GLY A 37 4.71 -0.04 -6.55
C GLY A 37 5.02 1.20 -5.70
N THR A 38 4.95 2.42 -6.24
CA THR A 38 5.25 3.64 -5.45
C THR A 38 4.26 3.86 -4.31
N VAL A 39 2.97 3.58 -4.55
CA VAL A 39 1.92 3.71 -3.54
C VAL A 39 2.01 2.57 -2.53
N ALA A 40 2.19 1.34 -3.01
CA ALA A 40 2.37 0.17 -2.13
C ALA A 40 3.53 0.32 -1.15
N LEU A 41 4.71 0.79 -1.61
CA LEU A 41 5.85 1.02 -0.72
C LEU A 41 5.59 2.12 0.33
N ARG A 42 4.76 3.11 0.01
CA ARG A 42 4.34 4.13 0.97
C ARG A 42 3.39 3.54 2.01
N GLU A 43 2.42 2.75 1.57
CA GLU A 43 1.44 2.09 2.44
C GLU A 43 2.12 1.12 3.39
N ILE A 44 3.06 0.30 2.91
CA ILE A 44 3.87 -0.60 3.75
C ILE A 44 4.55 0.19 4.88
N ARG A 45 5.26 1.27 4.55
CA ARG A 45 5.94 2.11 5.55
C ARG A 45 4.97 2.76 6.53
N ARG A 46 3.80 3.20 6.04
CA ARG A 46 2.76 3.80 6.88
C ARG A 46 2.23 2.78 7.89
N TYR A 47 1.83 1.60 7.43
CA TYR A 47 1.23 0.57 8.26
C TYR A 47 2.21 -0.13 9.19
N GLN A 48 3.50 -0.17 8.84
CA GLN A 48 4.55 -0.63 9.76
C GLN A 48 4.87 0.40 10.86
N ALA A 49 4.61 1.68 10.62
CA ALA A 49 4.85 2.74 11.61
C ALA A 49 3.65 2.94 12.55
N SER A 50 2.45 2.55 12.14
CA SER A 50 1.24 2.63 12.96
C SER A 50 0.88 1.28 13.60
N THR A 51 0.04 1.33 14.63
CA THR A 51 -0.52 0.16 15.32
C THR A 51 -2.05 0.18 15.30
N GLU A 52 -2.63 0.90 14.33
CA GLU A 52 -4.08 0.97 14.17
C GLU A 52 -4.65 -0.35 13.63
N LEU A 53 -5.81 -0.74 14.14
CA LEU A 53 -6.51 -1.92 13.63
C LEU A 53 -7.06 -1.63 12.22
N LEU A 54 -6.78 -2.54 11.28
CA LEU A 54 -7.10 -2.36 9.87
C LEU A 54 -8.46 -2.94 9.48
N ILE A 55 -8.97 -3.92 10.23
CA ILE A 55 -10.28 -4.52 9.96
C ILE A 55 -11.38 -3.63 10.56
N PRO A 56 -12.45 -3.29 9.80
CA PRO A 56 -13.55 -2.54 10.37
C PRO A 56 -14.23 -3.29 11.53
N LYS A 57 -14.39 -2.61 12.67
CA LYS A 57 -14.87 -3.21 13.93
C LYS A 57 -16.26 -3.87 13.81
N LEU A 58 -17.20 -3.25 13.10
CA LEU A 58 -18.58 -3.75 13.02
C LEU A 58 -18.69 -5.07 12.22
N PRO A 59 -18.12 -5.20 11.01
CA PRO A 59 -18.03 -6.48 10.31
C PRO A 59 -17.34 -7.57 11.14
N PHE A 60 -16.23 -7.26 11.80
CA PHE A 60 -15.53 -8.23 12.66
C PHE A 60 -16.44 -8.72 13.79
N ALA A 61 -17.10 -7.81 14.49
CA ALA A 61 -18.02 -8.16 15.57
C ALA A 61 -19.21 -9.01 15.10
N ARG A 62 -19.72 -8.79 13.87
CA ARG A 62 -20.77 -9.64 13.28
C ARG A 62 -20.30 -11.07 13.06
N ILE A 63 -19.08 -11.24 12.53
CA ILE A 63 -18.48 -12.57 12.30
C ILE A 63 -18.23 -13.30 13.62
N VAL A 64 -17.74 -12.59 14.65
CA VAL A 64 -17.55 -13.19 15.99
C VAL A 64 -18.89 -13.68 16.53
N ARG A 65 -19.94 -12.86 16.47
CA ARG A 65 -21.29 -13.26 16.93
C ARG A 65 -21.84 -14.46 16.15
N GLU A 66 -21.74 -14.43 14.81
CA GLU A 66 -22.16 -15.55 13.96
C GLU A 66 -21.42 -16.84 14.32
N THR A 67 -20.10 -16.76 14.54
CA THR A 67 -19.28 -17.90 14.93
C THR A 67 -19.70 -18.44 16.29
N THR A 68 -19.99 -17.55 17.25
CA THR A 68 -20.36 -17.97 18.60
C THR A 68 -21.69 -18.70 18.64
N LEU A 69 -22.67 -18.28 17.83
CA LEU A 69 -23.95 -18.99 17.71
C LEU A 69 -23.82 -20.44 17.25
N LYS A 70 -22.70 -20.83 16.60
CA LYS A 70 -22.43 -22.22 16.21
C LYS A 70 -22.02 -23.11 17.39
N PHE A 71 -21.56 -22.50 18.48
CA PHE A 71 -21.03 -23.21 19.66
C PHE A 71 -21.91 -23.09 20.91
N VAL A 72 -22.79 -22.08 20.95
CA VAL A 72 -23.69 -21.87 22.08
C VAL A 72 -24.83 -22.91 22.06
N PRO A 73 -25.12 -23.59 23.18
CA PRO A 73 -26.26 -24.49 23.29
C PRO A 73 -27.58 -23.80 22.95
N HIS A 74 -28.52 -24.55 22.36
CA HIS A 74 -29.82 -24.03 21.94
C HIS A 74 -30.54 -23.32 23.10
N GLY A 75 -30.84 -22.02 22.92
CA GLY A 75 -31.59 -21.22 23.88
C GLY A 75 -30.74 -20.32 24.79
N GLU A 76 -29.41 -20.46 24.80
CA GLU A 76 -28.54 -19.54 25.53
C GLU A 76 -28.13 -18.33 24.68
N VAL A 77 -28.03 -17.16 25.32
CA VAL A 77 -27.59 -15.92 24.67
C VAL A 77 -26.31 -15.43 25.33
N TRP A 78 -25.18 -15.63 24.65
CA TRP A 78 -23.89 -15.10 25.10
C TRP A 78 -23.74 -13.63 24.71
N ARG A 79 -23.26 -12.82 25.65
CA ARG A 79 -23.00 -11.39 25.46
C ARG A 79 -21.51 -11.15 25.43
N TRP A 80 -21.06 -10.40 24.42
CA TRP A 80 -19.66 -9.98 24.28
C TRP A 80 -19.45 -8.59 24.86
N THR A 81 -18.42 -8.44 25.69
CA THR A 81 -17.93 -7.12 26.12
C THR A 81 -17.19 -6.43 24.96
N ALA A 82 -17.12 -5.10 25.01
CA ALA A 82 -16.38 -4.34 24.00
C ALA A 82 -14.88 -4.67 24.00
N GLU A 83 -14.30 -4.85 25.19
CA GLU A 83 -12.88 -5.20 25.38
C GLU A 83 -12.55 -6.59 24.82
N ALA A 84 -13.43 -7.58 25.03
CA ALA A 84 -13.23 -8.92 24.48
C ALA A 84 -13.21 -8.91 22.95
N LEU A 85 -14.13 -8.16 22.32
CA LEU A 85 -14.16 -8.01 20.86
C LEU A 85 -12.88 -7.33 20.34
N GLN A 86 -12.37 -6.32 21.05
CA GLN A 86 -11.13 -5.66 20.70
C GLN A 86 -9.91 -6.60 20.85
N ALA A 87 -9.84 -7.38 21.93
CA ALA A 87 -8.77 -8.33 22.15
C ALA A 87 -8.75 -9.43 21.08
N MET A 88 -9.91 -9.98 20.73
CA MET A 88 -10.03 -10.95 19.64
C MET A 88 -9.60 -10.35 18.29
N GLN A 89 -9.98 -9.11 18.02
CA GLN A 89 -9.59 -8.43 16.79
C GLN A 89 -8.07 -8.23 16.71
N CYS A 90 -7.48 -7.73 17.79
CA CYS A 90 -6.04 -7.53 17.90
C CYS A 90 -5.27 -8.84 17.65
N ALA A 91 -5.68 -9.93 18.31
CA ALA A 91 -5.07 -11.24 18.13
C ALA A 91 -5.22 -11.77 16.70
N ALA A 92 -6.40 -11.61 16.10
CA ALA A 92 -6.65 -12.05 14.73
C ALA A 92 -5.81 -11.28 13.69
N GLU A 93 -5.69 -9.95 13.84
CA GLU A 93 -4.88 -9.14 12.92
C GLU A 93 -3.38 -9.42 13.08
N ALA A 94 -2.89 -9.56 14.32
CA ALA A 94 -1.50 -9.94 14.58
C ALA A 94 -1.17 -11.31 13.98
N PHE A 95 -2.09 -12.28 14.12
CA PHE A 95 -1.96 -13.60 13.52
C PHE A 95 -1.85 -13.53 11.99
N LEU A 96 -2.75 -12.79 11.35
CA LEU A 96 -2.76 -12.63 9.89
C LEU A 96 -1.50 -11.93 9.39
N GLN A 97 -1.01 -10.91 10.09
CA GLN A 97 0.24 -10.23 9.75
C GLN A 97 1.41 -11.22 9.74
N GLY A 98 1.59 -11.99 10.82
CA GLY A 98 2.66 -12.99 10.88
C GLY A 98 2.56 -14.04 9.78
N LEU A 99 1.34 -14.51 9.47
CA LEU A 99 1.13 -15.46 8.37
C LEU A 99 1.50 -14.85 7.01
N PHE A 100 1.20 -13.56 6.78
CA PHE A 100 1.59 -12.86 5.55
C PHE A 100 3.10 -12.64 5.44
N GLU A 101 3.80 -12.40 6.55
CA GLU A 101 5.25 -12.29 6.57
C GLU A 101 5.90 -13.61 6.09
N ASP A 102 5.49 -14.75 6.64
CA ASP A 102 6.01 -16.06 6.25
C ASP A 102 5.63 -16.45 4.82
N ALA A 103 4.37 -16.20 4.43
CA ALA A 103 3.92 -16.44 3.07
C ALA A 103 4.68 -15.57 2.06
N TYR A 104 5.06 -14.35 2.44
CA TYR A 104 5.86 -13.48 1.59
C TYR A 104 7.31 -13.98 1.45
N LEU A 105 7.91 -14.54 2.50
CA LEU A 105 9.20 -15.22 2.41
C LEU A 105 9.15 -16.42 1.43
N CYS A 106 8.08 -17.21 1.46
CA CYS A 106 7.86 -18.30 0.49
C CYS A 106 7.72 -17.79 -0.95
N THR A 107 7.07 -16.63 -1.12
CA THR A 107 6.92 -15.97 -2.41
C THR A 107 8.29 -15.54 -2.97
N LEU A 108 9.12 -14.92 -2.12
CA LEU A 108 10.46 -14.47 -2.47
C LEU A 108 11.40 -15.65 -2.77
N HIS A 109 11.29 -16.74 -2.00
CA HIS A 109 12.01 -17.99 -2.27
C HIS A 109 11.72 -18.53 -3.68
N SER A 110 10.48 -18.36 -4.16
CA SER A 110 10.09 -18.71 -5.52
C SER A 110 10.45 -17.67 -6.59
N LYS A 111 11.26 -16.66 -6.28
CA LYS A 111 11.65 -15.54 -7.17
C LYS A 111 10.48 -14.69 -7.68
N ARG A 112 9.40 -14.57 -6.90
CA ARG A 112 8.23 -13.73 -7.22
C ARG A 112 8.08 -12.61 -6.18
N VAL A 113 7.31 -11.59 -6.55
CA VAL A 113 6.93 -10.48 -5.65
C VAL A 113 5.43 -10.52 -5.32
N THR A 114 4.62 -11.13 -6.19
CA THR A 114 3.17 -11.27 -5.96
C THR A 114 2.89 -12.52 -5.13
N LEU A 115 2.27 -12.33 -3.97
CA LEU A 115 1.83 -13.39 -3.08
C LEU A 115 0.68 -14.18 -3.72
N LEU A 116 0.75 -15.51 -3.68
CA LEU A 116 -0.28 -16.40 -4.21
C LEU A 116 -0.81 -17.36 -3.11
N PRO A 117 -2.01 -17.96 -3.31
CA PRO A 117 -2.58 -18.87 -2.32
C PRO A 117 -1.70 -20.08 -1.98
N ARG A 118 -0.86 -20.53 -2.92
CA ARG A 118 0.11 -21.62 -2.67
C ARG A 118 1.17 -21.24 -1.63
N ASP A 119 1.53 -19.96 -1.56
CA ASP A 119 2.57 -19.47 -0.66
C ASP A 119 2.04 -19.47 0.78
N MET A 120 0.77 -19.08 0.97
CA MET A 120 0.09 -19.18 2.27
C MET A 120 -0.12 -20.63 2.70
N ARG A 121 -0.50 -21.52 1.77
CA ARG A 121 -0.65 -22.95 2.08
C ARG A 121 0.68 -23.56 2.53
N LEU A 122 1.76 -23.24 1.81
CA LEU A 122 3.10 -23.69 2.17
C LEU A 122 3.52 -23.14 3.54
N ALA A 123 3.35 -21.84 3.79
CA ALA A 123 3.66 -21.25 5.09
C ALA A 123 2.91 -21.94 6.24
N ARG A 124 1.60 -22.20 6.09
CA ARG A 124 0.82 -22.94 7.10
C ARG A 124 1.29 -24.38 7.26
N GLN A 125 1.69 -25.03 6.18
CA GLN A 125 2.20 -26.40 6.23
C GLN A 125 3.54 -26.48 6.97
N LEU A 126 4.42 -25.50 6.76
CA LEU A 126 5.72 -25.42 7.42
C LEU A 126 5.62 -25.04 8.90
N ARG A 127 4.65 -24.18 9.28
CA ARG A 127 4.34 -23.87 10.68
C ARG A 127 3.80 -25.08 11.46
N GLY A 128 3.28 -26.10 10.77
CA GLY A 128 2.68 -27.27 11.42
C GLY A 128 1.36 -26.95 12.13
N ARG A 129 0.90 -27.87 12.99
CA ARG A 129 -0.39 -27.73 13.71
C ARG A 129 -0.35 -26.78 14.91
N TYR A 130 0.83 -26.36 15.33
CA TYR A 130 1.05 -25.61 16.58
C TYR A 130 1.82 -24.30 16.42
N GLY A 131 2.39 -24.00 15.24
CA GLY A 131 3.24 -22.81 15.02
C GLY A 131 2.52 -21.46 15.03
N ASP A 132 1.31 -21.41 15.59
CA ASP A 132 0.49 -20.22 15.73
C ASP A 132 0.38 -19.78 17.21
N PHE A 133 0.96 -20.55 18.14
CA PHE A 133 1.14 -20.19 19.56
C PHE A 133 2.61 -20.31 19.93
N ILE A 134 3.34 -19.19 19.76
CA ILE A 134 4.76 -18.98 20.04
C ILE A 134 5.69 -19.53 18.96
#